data_AF-A0A0K0DQ19-F1
#
_entry.id   AF-A0A0K0DQ19-F1
#
_cell.length_a   1.000
_cell.length_b   1.000
_cell.length_c   1.000
_cell.angle_alpha   90.00
_cell.angle_beta   90.00
_cell.angle_gamma   90.00
#
_symmetry.space_group_name_H-M   'P 1'
#
loop_
_entity.id
_entity.type
_entity.pdbx_description
1 polymer ?
#
loop_
_entity_poly.entity_id
_entity_poly.type
_entity_poly.pdbx_seq_one_letter_code
_entity_poly.pdbx_strand_id
1 'polypeptide(L)'
;MSCYFFDAKTAQFFGGPYQSVERRPGRNECGLDDDLFFHCPHLDDAVHLVIEVIEKNTNVNAIQQPVTLAWGLLKINGYLETVPEYSRVPAGFDLQKIKLYPGSPKVLTFNAQSHLQLTASGSLECSLYSHRRLLDAVDYFPDFCIVGSRYDIPGLLVNDSGPQLAMPTPMPHVPSSLDGIALSYGPHAERIEKLILDDINTDRLYRENHPPSTKDEPMKVLERRLRIGVHNGFTFLFEPIVVHLSSIDEQFLGTHSLRRKGRPLSRSSGDIRTEMNSLFVRPRVSLPKMANDDRLVIV
;
A
#
# COMPACT_ATOMS: atom_id res chain seq x y z
N MET A 1 8.52 11.59 -16.71
CA MET A 1 7.53 10.60 -17.18
C MET A 1 6.72 10.14 -15.98
N SER A 2 5.42 9.96 -16.14
CA SER A 2 4.55 9.30 -15.17
C SER A 2 3.90 8.08 -15.81
N CYS A 3 3.65 7.02 -15.04
CA CYS A 3 2.99 5.81 -15.52
C CYS A 3 1.83 5.41 -14.61
N TYR A 4 0.74 4.94 -15.22
CA TYR A 4 -0.51 4.61 -14.54
C TYR A 4 -1.13 3.35 -15.14
N PHE A 5 -1.89 2.59 -14.35
CA PHE A 5 -2.82 1.61 -14.89
C PHE A 5 -4.15 2.27 -15.26
N PHE A 6 -4.73 1.84 -16.37
CA PHE A 6 -6.03 2.30 -16.86
C PHE A 6 -6.88 1.12 -17.32
N ASP A 7 -8.07 0.98 -16.76
CA ASP A 7 -9.06 0.01 -17.20
C ASP A 7 -10.02 0.64 -18.21
N ALA A 8 -9.94 0.17 -19.46
CA ALA A 8 -10.78 0.68 -20.53
C ALA A 8 -12.27 0.28 -20.41
N LYS A 9 -12.62 -0.74 -19.62
CA LYS A 9 -14.02 -1.15 -19.39
C LYS A 9 -14.73 -0.18 -18.45
N THR A 10 -14.07 0.18 -17.36
CA THR A 10 -14.62 1.11 -16.36
C THR A 10 -14.25 2.58 -16.63
N ALA A 11 -13.32 2.83 -17.57
CA ALA A 11 -12.76 4.13 -17.88
C ALA A 11 -12.11 4.80 -16.66
N GLN A 12 -11.41 4.02 -15.83
CA GLN A 12 -10.79 4.48 -14.60
C GLN A 12 -9.28 4.22 -14.55
N PHE A 13 -8.57 5.19 -14.00
CA PHE A 13 -7.17 5.02 -13.59
C PHE A 13 -7.12 4.41 -12.20
N PHE A 14 -6.18 3.50 -11.97
CA PHE A 14 -6.06 2.79 -10.69
C PHE A 14 -4.61 2.37 -10.40
N GLY A 15 -4.42 1.79 -9.21
CA GLY A 15 -3.12 1.31 -8.75
C GLY A 15 -2.18 2.40 -8.25
N GLY A 16 -0.96 2.00 -7.90
CA GLY A 16 0.12 2.90 -7.46
C GLY A 16 0.91 3.43 -8.67
N PRO A 17 0.83 4.74 -8.98
CA PRO A 17 1.50 5.30 -10.15
C PRO A 17 3.01 5.44 -9.94
N TYR A 18 3.76 5.41 -11.04
CA TYR A 18 5.19 5.69 -11.04
C TYR A 18 5.47 7.11 -11.55
N GLN A 19 6.46 7.77 -10.96
CA GLN A 19 7.04 9.02 -11.47
C GLN A 19 8.55 8.86 -11.64
N SER A 20 9.03 9.10 -12.85
CA SER A 20 10.45 9.08 -13.18
C SER A 20 11.17 10.28 -12.60
N VAL A 21 12.50 10.18 -12.57
CA VAL A 21 13.37 11.34 -12.32
C VAL A 21 13.23 12.34 -13.46
N GLU A 22 13.45 13.61 -13.16
CA GLU A 22 13.51 14.68 -14.14
C GLU A 22 14.74 14.51 -15.03
N ARG A 23 14.54 14.63 -16.35
CA ARG A 23 15.61 14.49 -17.35
C ARG A 23 15.62 15.72 -18.24
N ARG A 24 16.83 16.12 -18.67
CA ARG A 24 16.98 17.21 -19.64
C ARG A 24 16.70 16.67 -21.03
N PRO A 25 15.77 17.26 -21.79
CA PRO A 25 15.53 16.86 -23.16
C PRO A 25 16.73 17.22 -24.04
N GLY A 26 17.01 16.39 -25.03
CA GLY A 26 17.85 16.73 -26.18
C GLY A 26 17.10 17.62 -27.17
N ARG A 27 17.55 17.65 -28.43
CA ARG A 27 16.97 18.54 -29.44
C ARG A 27 15.53 18.16 -29.81
N ASN A 28 15.23 16.86 -29.92
CA ASN A 28 13.91 16.31 -30.26
C ASN A 28 13.64 14.94 -29.59
N GLU A 29 14.50 14.54 -28.65
CA GLU A 29 14.47 13.24 -28.01
C GLU A 29 14.79 13.40 -26.52
N CYS A 30 14.34 12.44 -25.72
CA CYS A 30 14.65 12.39 -24.30
C CYS A 30 14.90 10.92 -23.97
N GLY A 31 16.12 10.58 -23.54
CA GLY A 31 16.47 9.22 -23.15
C GLY A 31 15.71 8.85 -21.88
N LEU A 32 14.95 7.76 -21.92
CA LEU A 32 14.24 7.18 -20.78
C LEU A 32 14.77 5.76 -20.57
N ASP A 33 15.58 5.60 -19.53
CA ASP A 33 16.24 4.34 -19.16
C ASP A 33 15.74 3.94 -17.77
N ASP A 34 14.43 3.74 -17.66
CA ASP A 34 13.75 3.35 -16.42
C ASP A 34 13.16 1.96 -16.61
N ASP A 35 13.76 0.94 -15.97
CA ASP A 35 13.09 -0.35 -15.84
C ASP A 35 11.93 -0.22 -14.84
N LEU A 36 10.74 -0.62 -15.25
CA LEU A 36 9.53 -0.58 -14.44
C LEU A 36 9.06 -2.00 -14.15
N PHE A 37 8.89 -2.31 -12.88
CA PHE A 37 8.44 -3.60 -12.37
C PHE A 37 7.05 -3.45 -11.79
N PHE A 38 6.17 -4.41 -12.04
CA PHE A 38 4.83 -4.44 -11.46
C PHE A 38 4.29 -5.86 -11.42
N HIS A 39 3.40 -6.13 -10.47
CA HIS A 39 2.66 -7.38 -10.37
C HIS A 39 1.17 -7.10 -10.54
N CYS A 40 0.53 -7.78 -11.49
CA CYS A 40 -0.88 -7.61 -11.80
C CYS A 40 -1.55 -8.99 -11.85
N PRO A 41 -1.92 -9.56 -10.69
CA PRO A 41 -2.63 -10.82 -10.67
C PRO A 41 -4.01 -10.62 -11.33
N HIS A 42 -4.47 -11.62 -12.09
CA HIS A 42 -5.77 -11.60 -12.76
C HIS A 42 -6.00 -10.41 -13.71
N LEU A 43 -4.93 -9.97 -14.40
CA LEU A 43 -4.99 -8.88 -15.38
C LEU A 43 -6.04 -9.15 -16.48
N ASP A 44 -6.96 -8.20 -16.67
CA ASP A 44 -7.95 -8.20 -17.75
C ASP A 44 -7.37 -7.57 -19.03
N ASP A 45 -7.74 -8.07 -20.20
CA ASP A 45 -7.27 -7.58 -21.51
C ASP A 45 -7.63 -6.10 -21.80
N ALA A 46 -8.55 -5.52 -21.04
CA ALA A 46 -8.90 -4.10 -21.13
C ALA A 46 -7.96 -3.18 -20.35
N VAL A 47 -7.04 -3.73 -19.54
CA VAL A 47 -6.10 -2.94 -18.75
C VAL A 47 -4.89 -2.56 -19.60
N HIS A 48 -4.58 -1.26 -19.58
CA HIS A 48 -3.46 -0.67 -20.30
C HIS A 48 -2.53 0.06 -19.33
N LEU A 49 -1.26 0.14 -19.69
CA LEU A 49 -0.32 1.06 -19.08
C LEU A 49 -0.39 2.39 -19.83
N VAL A 50 -0.75 3.46 -19.13
CA VAL A 50 -0.72 4.82 -19.66
C VAL A 50 0.61 5.44 -19.28
N ILE A 51 1.33 5.95 -20.27
CA ILE A 51 2.61 6.63 -20.07
C ILE A 51 2.43 8.10 -20.43
N GLU A 52 2.70 8.97 -19.48
CA GLU A 52 2.53 10.41 -19.59
C GLU A 52 3.89 11.12 -19.56
N VAL A 53 4.15 11.92 -20.59
CA VAL A 53 5.32 12.78 -20.66
C VAL A 53 4.94 14.14 -20.11
N ILE A 54 5.63 14.54 -19.05
CA ILE A 54 5.34 15.76 -18.29
C ILE A 54 6.56 16.67 -18.38
N GLU A 55 6.31 17.94 -18.65
CA GLU A 55 7.28 19.00 -18.52
C GLU A 55 7.11 19.71 -17.17
N LYS A 56 8.22 19.89 -16.48
CA LYS A 56 8.30 20.73 -15.28
C LYS A 56 9.16 21.94 -15.61
N ASN A 57 8.58 23.12 -15.53
CA ASN A 57 9.33 24.35 -15.75
C ASN A 57 10.14 24.68 -14.49
N THR A 58 11.46 24.76 -14.62
CA THR A 58 12.38 25.01 -13.49
C THR A 58 12.56 26.51 -13.18
N ASN A 59 11.68 27.39 -13.68
CA ASN A 59 11.83 28.82 -13.45
C ASN A 59 11.55 29.20 -11.97
N VAL A 60 12.52 29.85 -11.34
CA VAL A 60 12.70 29.95 -9.87
C VAL A 60 11.62 30.78 -9.15
N ASN A 61 10.75 31.50 -9.87
CA ASN A 61 9.89 32.53 -9.27
C ASN A 61 8.37 32.25 -9.34
N ALA A 62 7.94 31.08 -9.82
CA ALA A 62 6.53 30.70 -9.75
C ALA A 62 6.40 29.20 -9.51
N ILE A 63 5.57 28.81 -8.53
CA ILE A 63 5.12 27.42 -8.35
C ILE A 63 4.22 27.10 -9.57
N GLN A 64 4.83 26.75 -10.69
CA GLN A 64 4.11 26.34 -11.88
C GLN A 64 3.83 24.85 -11.80
N GLN A 65 2.57 24.49 -12.03
CA GLN A 65 2.16 23.10 -12.04
C GLN A 65 2.80 22.37 -13.24
N PRO A 66 3.19 21.09 -13.08
CA PRO A 66 3.65 20.27 -14.19
C PRO A 66 2.59 20.24 -15.32
N VAL A 67 3.06 20.31 -16.57
CA VAL A 67 2.19 20.29 -17.76
C VAL A 67 2.41 19.00 -18.53
N THR A 68 1.32 18.33 -18.92
CA THR A 68 1.39 17.18 -19.82
C THR A 68 1.76 17.63 -21.23
N LEU A 69 2.85 17.10 -21.77
CA LEU A 69 3.25 17.32 -23.16
C LEU A 69 2.54 16.34 -24.10
N ALA A 70 2.59 15.06 -23.73
CA ALA A 70 1.98 13.98 -24.50
C ALA A 70 1.75 12.74 -23.63
N TRP A 71 0.97 11.80 -24.12
CA TRP A 71 0.72 10.52 -23.47
C TRP A 71 0.53 9.39 -24.47
N GLY A 72 0.82 8.16 -24.07
CA GLY A 72 0.66 6.96 -24.88
C GLY A 72 0.02 5.82 -24.10
N LEU A 73 -0.42 4.81 -24.84
CA LEU A 73 -1.00 3.58 -24.30
C LEU A 73 -0.13 2.40 -24.70
N LEU A 74 0.20 1.57 -23.72
CA LEU A 74 0.84 0.29 -23.89
C LEU A 74 -0.10 -0.81 -23.39
N LYS A 75 -0.38 -1.81 -24.24
CA LYS A 75 -1.14 -3.00 -23.84
C LYS A 75 -0.22 -3.93 -23.05
N ILE A 76 -0.74 -4.50 -21.97
CA ILE A 76 0.03 -5.36 -21.06
C ILE A 76 -0.26 -6.85 -21.33
N ASN A 77 -1.06 -7.17 -22.35
CA ASN A 77 -1.64 -8.51 -22.55
C ASN A 77 -0.56 -9.59 -22.71
N GLY A 78 -0.49 -10.49 -21.72
CA GLY A 78 0.47 -11.59 -21.65
C GLY A 78 -0.14 -12.99 -21.84
N TYR A 79 -1.40 -13.12 -22.23
CA TYR A 79 -2.06 -14.44 -22.31
C TYR A 79 -2.07 -15.08 -23.70
N LEU A 80 -1.92 -14.30 -24.77
CA LEU A 80 -2.06 -14.79 -26.15
C LEU A 80 -0.75 -14.77 -26.96
N GLU A 81 0.28 -14.08 -26.47
CA GLU A 81 1.57 -13.94 -27.13
C GLU A 81 2.69 -14.41 -26.20
N THR A 82 3.71 -15.09 -26.74
CA THR A 82 4.91 -15.46 -25.98
C THR A 82 5.71 -14.22 -25.63
N VAL A 83 5.47 -13.68 -24.44
CA VAL A 83 6.25 -12.55 -23.91
C VAL A 83 7.66 -13.04 -23.54
N PRO A 84 8.74 -12.37 -23.98
CA PRO A 84 10.09 -12.75 -23.60
C PRO A 84 10.32 -12.60 -22.09
N GLU A 85 11.11 -13.51 -21.51
CA GLU A 85 11.45 -13.49 -20.09
C GLU A 85 12.60 -12.50 -19.83
N TYR A 86 12.39 -11.54 -18.94
CA TYR A 86 13.30 -10.44 -18.59
C TYR A 86 14.73 -10.90 -18.32
N SER A 87 14.91 -12.02 -17.62
CA SER A 87 16.24 -12.57 -17.28
C SER A 87 16.97 -13.30 -18.41
N ARG A 88 16.33 -13.47 -19.58
CA ARG A 88 16.86 -14.28 -20.70
C ARG A 88 17.18 -13.47 -21.94
N VAL A 89 16.78 -12.20 -21.99
CA VAL A 89 16.99 -11.32 -23.14
C VAL A 89 17.77 -10.07 -22.71
N PRO A 90 18.58 -9.49 -23.60
CA PRO A 90 19.24 -8.22 -23.31
C PRO A 90 18.22 -7.09 -23.18
N ALA A 91 18.60 -6.03 -22.46
CA ALA A 91 17.79 -4.82 -22.38
C ALA A 91 17.55 -4.23 -23.78
N GLY A 92 16.32 -3.76 -24.02
CA GLY A 92 15.92 -3.23 -25.33
C GLY A 92 15.76 -4.30 -26.42
N PHE A 93 15.61 -5.57 -26.05
CA PHE A 93 15.13 -6.58 -26.99
C PHE A 93 13.65 -6.34 -27.32
N ASP A 94 13.28 -6.53 -28.60
CA ASP A 94 11.89 -6.37 -29.04
C ASP A 94 11.28 -4.99 -28.72
N LEU A 95 12.03 -3.92 -29.03
CA LEU A 95 11.55 -2.55 -28.85
C LEU A 95 10.34 -2.29 -29.75
N GLN A 96 9.21 -2.00 -29.11
CA GLN A 96 8.00 -1.54 -29.74
C GLN A 96 7.90 -0.02 -29.65
N LYS A 97 7.33 0.57 -30.70
CA LYS A 97 7.14 2.01 -30.81
C LYS A 97 5.68 2.35 -30.54
N ILE A 98 5.39 2.92 -29.37
CA ILE A 98 4.06 3.40 -29.03
C ILE A 98 3.89 4.85 -29.52
N LYS A 99 2.68 5.20 -29.94
CA LYS A 99 2.33 6.56 -30.35
C LYS A 99 2.09 7.43 -29.11
N LEU A 100 2.58 8.66 -29.17
CA LEU A 100 2.31 9.69 -28.17
C LEU A 100 1.34 10.71 -28.75
N TYR A 101 0.30 11.01 -27.99
CA TYR A 101 -0.78 11.92 -28.33
C TYR A 101 -0.72 13.18 -27.46
N PRO A 102 -1.02 14.36 -28.01
CA PRO A 102 -1.02 15.60 -27.23
C PRO A 102 -2.18 15.64 -26.21
N GLY A 103 -2.08 16.57 -25.26
CA GLY A 103 -3.12 16.79 -24.24
C GLY A 103 -2.94 15.90 -23.01
N SER A 104 -3.99 15.79 -22.19
CA SER A 104 -3.95 15.01 -20.94
C SER A 104 -4.56 13.61 -21.13
N PRO A 105 -3.94 12.55 -20.57
CA PRO A 105 -4.51 11.21 -20.60
C PRO A 105 -5.87 11.11 -19.87
N LYS A 106 -6.22 12.10 -19.04
CA LYS A 106 -7.54 12.16 -18.37
C LYS A 106 -8.71 12.16 -19.34
N VAL A 107 -8.51 12.50 -20.62
CA VAL A 107 -9.56 12.35 -21.65
C VAL A 107 -10.10 10.92 -21.74
N LEU A 108 -9.28 9.93 -21.38
CA LEU A 108 -9.66 8.51 -21.37
C LEU A 108 -10.79 8.19 -20.39
N THR A 109 -10.98 8.98 -19.31
CA THR A 109 -12.10 8.76 -18.37
C THR A 109 -13.45 9.13 -18.96
N PHE A 110 -13.47 9.95 -20.01
CA PHE A 110 -14.68 10.33 -20.73
C PHE A 110 -14.89 9.49 -21.99
N ASN A 111 -13.79 9.12 -22.66
CA ASN A 111 -13.79 8.26 -23.83
C ASN A 111 -12.49 7.45 -23.91
N ALA A 112 -12.55 6.17 -23.54
CA ALA A 112 -11.42 5.25 -23.56
C ALA A 112 -10.80 5.07 -24.96
N GLN A 113 -11.54 5.37 -26.03
CA GLN A 113 -11.11 5.27 -27.42
C GLN A 113 -10.73 6.63 -28.04
N SER A 114 -10.68 7.70 -27.25
CA SER A 114 -10.35 9.05 -27.72
C SER A 114 -9.05 9.13 -28.53
N HIS A 115 -8.05 8.30 -28.18
CA HIS A 115 -6.77 8.21 -28.89
C HIS A 115 -6.90 7.85 -30.38
N LEU A 116 -7.98 7.18 -30.81
CA LEU A 116 -8.21 6.82 -32.21
C LEU A 116 -8.48 8.03 -33.11
N GLN A 117 -8.92 9.15 -32.53
CA GLN A 117 -9.24 10.39 -33.24
C GLN A 117 -8.09 11.42 -33.19
N LEU A 118 -7.08 11.17 -32.36
CA LEU A 118 -5.96 12.08 -32.16
C LEU A 118 -4.84 11.79 -33.15
N THR A 119 -4.21 12.86 -33.65
CA THR A 119 -2.97 12.76 -34.42
C THR A 119 -1.80 12.64 -33.46
N ALA A 120 -0.95 11.63 -33.65
CA ALA A 120 0.23 11.44 -32.82
C ALA A 120 1.22 12.59 -33.03
N SER A 121 1.76 13.13 -31.93
CA SER A 121 2.77 14.19 -31.92
C SER A 121 4.19 13.66 -31.77
N GLY A 122 4.34 12.39 -31.40
CA GLY A 122 5.63 11.73 -31.21
C GLY A 122 5.47 10.24 -30.96
N SER A 123 6.53 9.64 -30.42
CA SER A 123 6.58 8.22 -30.14
C SER A 123 7.49 7.92 -28.96
N LEU A 124 7.20 6.84 -28.25
CA LEU A 124 8.07 6.27 -27.23
C LEU A 124 8.45 4.85 -27.64
N GLU A 125 9.73 4.52 -27.48
CA GLU A 125 10.23 3.16 -27.65
C GLU A 125 10.30 2.49 -26.28
N CYS A 126 9.69 1.32 -26.15
CA CYS A 126 9.70 0.54 -24.93
C CYS A 126 9.65 -0.96 -25.24
N SER A 127 9.88 -1.79 -24.24
CA SER A 127 9.76 -3.26 -24.35
C SER A 127 9.03 -3.77 -23.12
N LEU A 128 8.30 -4.88 -23.27
CA LEU A 128 7.54 -5.51 -22.20
C LEU A 128 8.00 -6.96 -22.05
N TYR A 129 8.30 -7.36 -20.81
CA TYR A 129 8.85 -8.68 -20.50
C TYR A 129 8.04 -9.37 -19.40
N SER A 130 7.97 -10.70 -19.46
CA SER A 130 7.58 -11.49 -18.29
C SER A 130 8.74 -11.54 -17.30
N HIS A 131 8.44 -11.62 -16.01
CA HIS A 131 9.50 -11.68 -15.00
C HIS A 131 9.14 -12.66 -13.88
N ARG A 132 9.48 -13.93 -14.07
CA ARG A 132 9.11 -15.01 -13.15
C ARG A 132 9.75 -14.84 -11.77
N ARG A 133 10.97 -14.29 -11.69
CA ARG A 133 11.64 -14.07 -10.39
C ARG A 133 10.94 -13.00 -9.56
N LEU A 134 10.14 -12.12 -10.16
CA LEU A 134 9.38 -11.12 -9.41
C LEU A 134 8.40 -11.75 -8.41
N LEU A 135 7.97 -12.99 -8.66
CA LEU A 135 7.15 -13.78 -7.73
C LEU A 135 7.79 -13.99 -6.37
N ASP A 136 9.12 -13.91 -6.27
CA ASP A 136 9.84 -14.03 -4.99
C ASP A 136 9.68 -12.77 -4.10
N ALA A 137 9.12 -11.68 -4.64
CA ALA A 137 8.97 -10.39 -3.97
C ALA A 137 7.55 -9.80 -3.98
N VAL A 138 6.54 -10.49 -4.51
CA VAL A 138 5.16 -9.94 -4.61
C VAL A 138 4.53 -9.60 -3.26
N ASP A 139 4.96 -10.26 -2.18
CA ASP A 139 4.50 -9.95 -0.82
C ASP A 139 5.05 -8.62 -0.27
N TYR A 140 6.00 -7.98 -0.96
CA TYR A 140 6.71 -6.78 -0.49
C TYR A 140 6.19 -5.49 -1.12
N PHE A 141 5.23 -5.56 -2.04
CA PHE A 141 4.59 -4.38 -2.61
C PHE A 141 3.15 -4.70 -3.04
N PRO A 142 2.24 -3.72 -3.07
CA PRO A 142 0.86 -3.98 -3.48
C PRO A 142 0.74 -4.45 -4.92
N ASP A 143 -0.31 -5.24 -5.19
CA ASP A 143 -0.78 -5.49 -6.54
C ASP A 143 -1.08 -4.17 -7.27
N PHE A 144 -0.85 -4.16 -8.59
CA PHE A 144 -1.04 -2.96 -9.43
C PHE A 144 -0.25 -1.74 -8.93
N CYS A 145 0.91 -1.96 -8.31
CA CYS A 145 1.89 -0.93 -8.00
C CYS A 145 3.04 -0.96 -9.02
N ILE A 146 3.37 0.19 -9.61
CA ILE A 146 4.51 0.32 -10.53
C ILE A 146 5.74 0.78 -9.73
N VAL A 147 6.76 -0.07 -9.70
CA VAL A 147 8.03 0.18 -9.01
C VAL A 147 9.14 0.38 -10.03
N GLY A 148 9.74 1.57 -10.04
CA GLY A 148 10.90 1.83 -10.90
C GLY A 148 12.20 1.28 -10.30
N SER A 149 13.15 0.95 -11.17
CA SER A 149 14.50 0.44 -10.86
C SER A 149 15.31 1.21 -9.82
N ARG A 150 15.01 2.49 -9.62
CA ARG A 150 15.66 3.38 -8.64
C ARG A 150 15.13 3.23 -7.21
N TYR A 151 14.03 2.52 -7.02
CA TYR A 151 13.41 2.35 -5.71
C TYR A 151 13.78 0.98 -5.15
N ASP A 152 14.45 0.99 -4.01
CA ASP A 152 14.65 -0.22 -3.22
C ASP A 152 13.42 -0.47 -2.36
N ILE A 153 12.97 -1.71 -2.36
CA ILE A 153 11.88 -2.21 -1.52
C ILE A 153 12.46 -2.72 -0.21
N PRO A 154 12.03 -2.17 0.94
CA PRO A 154 12.50 -2.65 2.24
C PRO A 154 12.10 -4.11 2.51
N GLY A 155 13.00 -4.84 3.15
CA GLY A 155 12.89 -6.28 3.38
C GLY A 155 13.45 -7.16 2.25
N LEU A 156 13.91 -6.56 1.14
CA LEU A 156 14.68 -7.24 0.09
C LEU A 156 16.16 -6.83 0.16
N LEU A 157 17.07 -7.75 -0.17
CA LEU A 157 18.50 -7.46 -0.33
C LEU A 157 18.73 -6.54 -1.53
N VAL A 158 19.73 -5.67 -1.45
CA VAL A 158 20.19 -4.84 -2.57
C VAL A 158 20.82 -5.74 -3.64
N ASN A 159 20.69 -5.36 -4.91
CA ASN A 159 21.35 -6.00 -6.02
C ASN A 159 22.52 -5.13 -6.52
N ASP A 160 23.76 -5.59 -6.35
CA ASP A 160 24.94 -4.81 -6.74
C ASP A 160 25.13 -4.68 -8.26
N SER A 161 24.45 -5.54 -9.04
CA SER A 161 24.63 -5.62 -10.50
C SER A 161 23.53 -4.93 -11.31
N GLY A 162 22.57 -4.27 -10.66
CA GLY A 162 21.46 -3.61 -11.35
C GLY A 162 20.26 -3.37 -10.43
N PRO A 163 19.06 -3.17 -11.01
CA PRO A 163 17.85 -2.93 -10.21
C PRO A 163 17.60 -4.05 -9.20
N GLN A 164 17.17 -3.70 -7.99
CA GLN A 164 16.88 -4.69 -6.94
C GLN A 164 15.88 -5.75 -7.41
N LEU A 165 14.80 -5.32 -8.07
CA LEU A 165 13.76 -6.19 -8.59
C LEU A 165 14.13 -6.97 -9.86
N ALA A 166 15.31 -6.74 -10.45
CA ALA A 166 15.82 -7.62 -11.51
C ALA A 166 16.16 -9.02 -10.96
N MET A 167 16.65 -9.09 -9.71
CA MET A 167 16.94 -10.32 -8.99
C MET A 167 16.49 -10.16 -7.53
N PRO A 168 15.18 -10.12 -7.29
CA PRO A 168 14.66 -9.87 -5.95
C PRO A 168 15.05 -11.02 -5.03
N THR A 169 15.63 -10.69 -3.88
CA THR A 169 16.03 -11.69 -2.89
C THR A 169 15.55 -11.23 -1.51
N PRO A 170 14.54 -11.89 -0.92
CA PRO A 170 14.11 -11.63 0.44
C PRO A 170 15.26 -11.65 1.44
N MET A 171 15.28 -10.69 2.36
CA MET A 171 16.24 -10.71 3.45
C MET A 171 15.96 -11.88 4.40
N PRO A 172 16.99 -12.50 5.00
CA PRO A 172 16.80 -13.54 6.00
C PRO A 172 15.92 -13.06 7.15
N HIS A 173 14.90 -13.86 7.49
CA HIS A 173 13.99 -13.51 8.57
C HIS A 173 14.64 -13.71 9.94
N VAL A 174 14.43 -12.74 10.83
CA VAL A 174 14.87 -12.77 12.22
C VAL A 174 13.69 -13.19 13.09
N PRO A 175 13.83 -14.21 13.96
CA PRO A 175 12.80 -14.58 14.92
C PRO A 175 12.52 -13.42 15.89
N SER A 176 11.39 -12.75 15.66
CA SER A 176 11.00 -11.55 16.40
C SER A 176 9.64 -11.72 17.05
N SER A 177 9.45 -11.00 18.14
CA SER A 177 8.20 -11.05 18.90
C SER A 177 8.03 -9.82 19.77
N LEU A 178 6.78 -9.48 20.05
CA LEU A 178 6.40 -8.47 21.02
C LEU A 178 5.87 -9.14 22.29
N ASP A 179 6.27 -8.60 23.42
CA ASP A 179 5.80 -9.00 24.75
C ASP A 179 5.45 -7.75 25.56
N GLY A 180 4.59 -7.91 26.56
CA GLY A 180 4.18 -6.82 27.43
C GLY A 180 3.44 -5.68 26.71
N ILE A 181 2.70 -5.98 25.65
CA ILE A 181 1.96 -4.97 24.89
C ILE A 181 0.82 -4.44 25.78
N ALA A 182 0.89 -3.14 26.06
CA ALA A 182 -0.13 -2.40 26.78
C ALA A 182 -0.51 -1.14 26.01
N LEU A 183 -1.81 -0.87 25.97
CA LEU A 183 -2.42 0.27 25.35
C LEU A 183 -3.14 1.08 26.43
N SER A 184 -2.79 2.36 26.56
CA SER A 184 -3.45 3.26 27.50
C SER A 184 -3.89 4.53 26.78
N TYR A 185 -5.16 4.87 26.93
CA TYR A 185 -5.72 6.15 26.50
C TYR A 185 -5.76 7.17 27.64
N GLY A 186 -5.06 6.87 28.75
CA GLY A 186 -5.00 7.72 29.93
C GLY A 186 -6.38 7.99 30.55
N PRO A 187 -6.61 9.18 31.12
CA PRO A 187 -7.86 9.51 31.81
C PRO A 187 -9.07 9.68 30.88
N HIS A 188 -8.88 9.59 29.56
CA HIS A 188 -9.93 9.84 28.57
C HIS A 188 -10.44 8.58 27.88
N ALA A 189 -9.97 7.38 28.29
CA ALA A 189 -10.34 6.11 27.69
C ALA A 189 -11.87 5.92 27.55
N GLU A 190 -12.61 6.03 28.66
CA GLU A 190 -14.07 5.89 28.67
C GLU A 190 -14.76 6.92 27.78
N ARG A 191 -14.25 8.16 27.75
CA ARG A 191 -14.81 9.23 26.93
C ARG A 191 -14.61 8.97 25.44
N ILE A 192 -13.42 8.53 25.04
CA ILE A 192 -13.12 8.18 23.66
C ILE A 192 -14.00 7.01 23.21
N GLU A 193 -14.10 5.96 24.03
CA GLU A 193 -14.94 4.81 23.73
C GLU A 193 -16.42 5.19 23.61
N LYS A 194 -16.91 6.04 24.51
CA LYS A 194 -18.28 6.56 24.43
C LYS A 194 -18.53 7.33 23.13
N LEU A 195 -17.62 8.21 22.72
CA LEU A 195 -17.77 8.97 21.47
C LEU A 195 -17.84 8.04 20.26
N ILE A 196 -16.98 7.02 20.21
CA ILE A 196 -17.00 6.01 19.13
C ILE A 196 -18.33 5.23 19.13
N LEU A 197 -18.81 4.81 20.30
CA LEU A 197 -20.09 4.10 20.42
C LEU A 197 -21.28 4.98 19.99
N ASP A 198 -21.28 6.25 20.39
CA ASP A 198 -22.34 7.21 20.04
C ASP A 198 -22.38 7.42 18.51
N ASP A 199 -21.22 7.58 17.86
CA ASP A 199 -21.11 7.72 16.40
C ASP A 199 -21.58 6.46 15.66
N ILE A 200 -21.13 5.27 16.09
CA ILE A 200 -21.53 3.99 15.46
C ILE A 200 -23.02 3.73 15.66
N ASN A 201 -23.56 4.00 16.86
CA ASN A 201 -24.98 3.80 17.13
C ASN A 201 -25.83 4.77 16.29
N THR A 202 -25.33 5.99 16.07
CA THR A 202 -25.98 6.96 15.18
C THR A 202 -26.02 6.46 13.73
N ASP A 203 -24.90 5.95 13.21
CA ASP A 203 -24.85 5.36 11.85
C ASP A 203 -25.78 4.15 11.71
N ARG A 204 -25.83 3.27 12.75
CA ARG A 204 -26.78 2.15 12.79
C ARG A 204 -28.22 2.60 12.70
N LEU A 205 -28.63 3.58 13.51
CA LEU A 205 -29.99 4.12 13.49
C LEU A 205 -30.35 4.73 12.13
N TYR A 206 -29.42 5.46 11.50
CA TYR A 206 -29.61 6.00 10.15
C TYR A 206 -29.83 4.90 9.12
N ARG A 207 -29.02 3.82 9.13
CA ARG A 207 -29.19 2.69 8.20
C ARG A 207 -30.53 1.97 8.38
N GLU A 208 -31.04 1.93 9.61
CA GLU A 208 -32.33 1.31 9.94
C GLU A 208 -33.52 2.26 9.73
N ASN A 209 -33.30 3.49 9.26
CA ASN A 209 -34.31 4.56 9.16
C ASN A 209 -35.03 4.86 10.49
N HIS A 210 -34.35 4.66 11.61
CA HIS A 210 -34.86 5.01 12.93
C HIS A 210 -34.44 6.44 13.32
N PRO A 211 -35.32 7.22 13.96
CA PRO A 211 -34.95 8.53 14.47
C PRO A 211 -33.92 8.40 15.61
N PRO A 212 -33.01 9.37 15.80
CA PRO A 212 -32.02 9.36 16.90
C PRO A 212 -32.64 9.33 18.31
N SER A 213 -33.93 9.60 18.43
CA SER A 213 -34.69 9.62 19.70
C SER A 213 -35.35 8.28 20.06
N THR A 214 -35.18 7.22 19.25
CA THR A 214 -35.73 5.90 19.53
C THR A 214 -35.09 5.29 20.79
N LYS A 215 -35.90 4.70 21.68
CA LYS A 215 -35.44 4.05 22.92
C LYS A 215 -34.86 2.64 22.69
N ASP A 216 -34.16 2.44 21.58
CA ASP A 216 -33.49 1.16 21.33
C ASP A 216 -32.30 0.99 22.28
N GLU A 217 -31.97 -0.26 22.57
CA GLU A 217 -30.81 -0.55 23.40
C GLU A 217 -29.54 -0.05 22.68
N PRO A 218 -28.69 0.76 23.34
CA PRO A 218 -27.49 1.31 22.71
C PRO A 218 -26.49 0.19 22.42
N MET A 219 -25.66 0.40 21.40
CA MET A 219 -24.54 -0.50 21.12
C MET A 219 -23.58 -0.59 22.31
N LYS A 220 -22.99 -1.76 22.51
CA LYS A 220 -22.03 -2.05 23.59
C LYS A 220 -20.77 -2.66 23.00
N VAL A 221 -19.63 -2.39 23.64
CA VAL A 221 -18.37 -3.06 23.29
C VAL A 221 -18.43 -4.51 23.77
N LEU A 222 -18.34 -5.45 22.84
CA LEU A 222 -18.25 -6.89 23.13
C LEU A 222 -16.80 -7.32 23.36
N GLU A 223 -15.87 -6.76 22.59
CA GLU A 223 -14.47 -7.10 22.63
C GLU A 223 -13.63 -5.93 22.10
N ARG A 224 -12.36 -5.91 22.51
CA ARG A 224 -11.36 -4.96 22.02
C ARG A 224 -10.25 -5.77 21.36
N ARG A 225 -9.88 -5.39 20.13
CA ARG A 225 -8.86 -6.09 19.35
C ARG A 225 -7.81 -5.10 18.86
N LEU A 226 -6.55 -5.52 18.90
CA LEU A 226 -5.43 -4.80 18.31
C LEU A 226 -4.96 -5.58 17.08
N ARG A 227 -4.73 -4.87 15.98
CA ARG A 227 -4.07 -5.43 14.79
C ARG A 227 -2.61 -5.03 14.83
N ILE A 228 -1.71 -5.99 14.59
CA ILE A 228 -0.27 -5.80 14.65
C ILE A 228 0.34 -6.44 13.41
N GLY A 229 1.11 -5.68 12.64
CA GLY A 229 1.79 -6.17 11.44
C GLY A 229 3.19 -5.59 11.27
N VAL A 230 3.97 -6.22 10.38
CA VAL A 230 5.24 -5.65 9.89
C VAL A 230 4.96 -4.99 8.55
N HIS A 231 5.23 -3.70 8.45
CA HIS A 231 5.00 -2.87 7.28
C HIS A 231 6.33 -2.36 6.73
N ASN A 232 6.50 -2.38 5.42
CA ASN A 232 7.75 -2.00 4.76
C ASN A 232 7.68 -0.63 4.06
N GLY A 233 6.64 0.14 4.35
CA GLY A 233 6.33 1.42 3.71
C GLY A 233 5.46 1.28 2.46
N PHE A 234 5.46 0.11 1.80
CA PHE A 234 4.59 -0.19 0.67
C PHE A 234 3.35 -0.98 1.08
N THR A 235 3.54 -2.05 1.85
CA THR A 235 2.48 -2.96 2.29
C THR A 235 2.84 -3.66 3.59
N PHE A 236 1.87 -4.34 4.17
CA PHE A 236 2.12 -5.34 5.21
C PHE A 236 2.73 -6.59 4.57
N LEU A 237 3.84 -7.10 5.12
CA LEU A 237 4.53 -8.28 4.58
C LEU A 237 3.74 -9.59 4.76
N PHE A 238 2.73 -9.57 5.61
CA PHE A 238 1.79 -10.64 5.90
C PHE A 238 0.50 -10.04 6.47
N GLU A 239 -0.59 -10.82 6.47
CA GLU A 239 -1.86 -10.39 7.06
C GLU A 239 -1.67 -9.98 8.54
N PRO A 240 -1.99 -8.73 8.93
CA PRO A 240 -1.79 -8.26 10.29
C PRO A 240 -2.46 -9.17 11.33
N ILE A 241 -1.70 -9.53 12.37
CA ILE A 241 -2.17 -10.41 13.44
C ILE A 241 -3.17 -9.65 14.29
N VAL A 242 -4.32 -10.28 14.55
CA VAL A 242 -5.35 -9.72 15.40
C VAL A 242 -5.28 -10.36 16.78
N VAL A 243 -5.10 -9.55 17.82
CA VAL A 243 -5.04 -10.00 19.22
C VAL A 243 -6.15 -9.37 20.05
N HIS A 244 -6.68 -10.13 21.01
CA HIS A 244 -7.66 -9.60 21.96
C HIS A 244 -6.96 -8.83 23.07
N LEU A 245 -7.54 -7.68 23.38
CA LEU A 245 -7.16 -6.83 24.49
C LEU A 245 -8.04 -7.15 25.69
N SER A 246 -7.44 -7.34 26.85
CA SER A 246 -8.14 -7.51 28.12
C SER A 246 -7.99 -6.25 28.98
N SER A 247 -9.01 -5.92 29.76
CA SER A 247 -8.92 -4.89 30.81
C SER A 247 -8.57 -5.51 32.17
N ILE A 248 -8.12 -4.68 33.10
CA ILE A 248 -7.88 -5.11 34.49
C ILE A 248 -9.20 -5.48 35.17
N ASP A 249 -10.29 -4.76 34.91
CA ASP A 249 -11.60 -5.04 35.50
C ASP A 249 -12.18 -6.40 35.07
N GLU A 250 -11.94 -6.80 33.82
CA GLU A 250 -12.26 -8.16 33.34
C GLU A 250 -11.45 -9.24 34.07
N GLN A 251 -10.25 -8.94 34.59
CA GLN A 251 -9.50 -9.88 35.42
C GLN A 251 -10.15 -10.09 36.79
N PHE A 252 -10.72 -9.02 37.37
CA PHE A 252 -11.38 -9.08 38.68
C PHE A 252 -12.78 -9.69 38.59
N LEU A 253 -13.49 -9.49 37.48
CA LEU A 253 -14.82 -10.06 37.25
C LEU A 253 -14.78 -11.49 36.68
N GLY A 254 -13.66 -11.88 36.07
CA GLY A 254 -13.54 -13.09 35.25
C GLY A 254 -12.51 -14.11 35.74
N THR A 255 -12.59 -14.56 37.00
CA THR A 255 -12.09 -15.90 37.37
C THR A 255 -12.99 -16.58 38.41
N HIS A 256 -13.91 -17.42 37.93
CA HIS A 256 -14.44 -18.55 38.72
C HIS A 256 -13.38 -19.65 38.96
N SER A 257 -12.09 -19.33 38.82
CA SER A 257 -11.00 -20.24 39.19
C SER A 257 -10.70 -20.07 40.68
N LEU A 258 -11.34 -20.91 41.48
CA LEU A 258 -10.95 -21.20 42.85
C LEU A 258 -9.51 -21.74 42.85
N ARG A 259 -8.51 -20.85 42.94
CA ARG A 259 -7.17 -21.02 43.56
C ARG A 259 -6.12 -20.11 42.91
N ARG A 260 -6.03 -18.86 43.36
CA ARG A 260 -4.75 -18.31 43.84
C ARG A 260 -4.98 -17.04 44.65
N LYS A 261 -4.73 -17.14 45.95
CA LYS A 261 -4.67 -16.01 46.88
C LYS A 261 -3.38 -15.22 46.57
N GLY A 262 -3.47 -14.23 45.69
CA GLY A 262 -2.38 -13.28 45.40
C GLY A 262 -2.32 -12.19 46.48
N ARG A 263 -1.12 -11.89 46.98
CA ARG A 263 -0.85 -10.85 48.00
C ARG A 263 -1.31 -9.46 47.52
N PRO A 264 -1.81 -8.60 48.42
CA PRO A 264 -2.12 -7.22 48.06
C PRO A 264 -0.80 -6.46 47.88
N LEU A 265 -0.54 -5.98 46.66
CA LEU A 265 0.49 -4.99 46.40
C LEU A 265 -0.01 -3.64 46.94
N SER A 266 0.63 -3.15 47.99
CA SER A 266 0.52 -1.75 48.40
C SER A 266 1.10 -0.89 47.27
N ARG A 267 0.24 -0.28 46.46
CA ARG A 267 0.61 0.70 45.43
C ARG A 267 -0.19 1.98 45.64
N SER A 268 0.44 3.11 45.31
CA SER A 268 -0.09 4.44 45.58
C SER A 268 -1.38 4.68 44.78
N SER A 269 -2.33 5.43 45.37
CA SER A 269 -3.65 5.71 44.78
C SER A 269 -3.61 6.47 43.44
N GLY A 270 -2.46 7.05 43.06
CA GLY A 270 -2.27 7.73 41.78
C GLY A 270 -2.00 6.79 40.61
N ASP A 271 -1.22 5.73 40.85
CA ASP A 271 -0.84 4.75 39.80
C ASP A 271 -2.00 3.84 39.41
N ILE A 272 -2.90 3.55 40.35
CA ILE A 272 -4.04 2.64 40.16
C ILE A 272 -5.02 3.18 39.12
N ARG A 273 -5.27 4.50 39.09
CA ARG A 273 -6.23 5.11 38.16
C ARG A 273 -5.75 5.06 36.70
N THR A 274 -4.44 5.12 36.49
CA THR A 274 -3.81 5.02 35.16
C THR A 274 -3.78 3.57 34.68
N GLU A 275 -3.57 2.61 35.59
CA GLU A 275 -3.62 1.17 35.29
C GLU A 275 -5.06 0.69 34.99
N MET A 276 -6.09 1.22 35.67
CA MET A 276 -7.50 0.85 35.42
C MET A 276 -7.96 1.11 33.98
N ASN A 277 -7.37 2.10 33.30
CA ASN A 277 -7.71 2.46 31.91
C ASN A 277 -6.72 1.87 30.88
N SER A 278 -5.98 0.82 31.26
CA SER A 278 -5.04 0.14 30.39
C SER A 278 -5.60 -1.19 29.87
N LEU A 279 -5.35 -1.44 28.60
CA LEU A 279 -5.70 -2.66 27.89
C LEU A 279 -4.40 -3.40 27.57
N PHE A 280 -4.35 -4.71 27.78
CA PHE A 280 -3.12 -5.48 27.57
C PHE A 280 -3.36 -6.72 26.74
N VAL A 281 -2.31 -7.13 26.01
CA VAL A 281 -2.26 -8.39 25.28
C VAL A 281 -1.62 -9.44 26.19
N ARG A 282 -2.30 -10.58 26.39
CA ARG A 282 -1.79 -11.67 27.23
C ARG A 282 -0.71 -12.53 26.57
N PRO A 283 -0.90 -13.01 25.31
CA PRO A 283 0.13 -13.80 24.67
C PRO A 283 1.24 -12.93 24.08
N ARG A 284 2.45 -13.47 24.08
CA ARG A 284 3.54 -12.99 23.23
C ARG A 284 3.11 -13.09 21.77
N VAL A 285 3.28 -12.01 21.02
CA VAL A 285 2.92 -11.94 19.60
C VAL A 285 4.17 -12.20 18.78
N SER A 286 4.19 -13.29 18.00
CA SER A 286 5.28 -13.54 17.06
C SER A 286 5.12 -12.65 15.84
N LEU A 287 6.22 -12.06 15.37
CA LEU A 287 6.25 -11.23 14.17
C LEU A 287 6.92 -12.00 13.03
N PRO A 288 6.13 -12.69 12.18
CA PRO A 288 6.69 -13.39 11.03
C PRO A 288 7.30 -12.38 10.04
N LYS A 289 8.22 -12.86 9.19
CA LYS A 289 8.88 -12.09 8.12
C LYS A 289 9.62 -10.80 8.56
N MET A 290 9.84 -10.59 9.85
CA MET A 290 10.72 -9.53 10.32
C MET A 290 12.14 -9.79 9.78
N ALA A 291 12.83 -8.74 9.33
CA ALA A 291 14.21 -8.82 8.86
C ALA A 291 15.06 -7.72 9.52
N ASN A 292 16.38 -7.84 9.43
CA ASN A 292 17.30 -6.81 9.91
C ASN A 292 17.42 -5.66 8.89
N ASP A 293 16.33 -4.91 8.72
CA ASP A 293 16.21 -3.72 7.87
C ASP A 293 15.52 -2.64 8.68
N ASP A 294 16.19 -1.50 8.88
CA ASP A 294 15.74 -0.38 9.72
C ASP A 294 14.54 0.37 9.14
N ARG A 295 14.23 0.13 7.87
CA ARG A 295 13.06 0.68 7.18
C ARG A 295 11.79 -0.15 7.43
N LEU A 296 11.89 -1.34 8.01
CA LEU A 296 10.73 -2.12 8.44
C LEU A 296 10.20 -1.59 9.77
N VAL A 297 8.88 -1.39 9.83
CA VAL A 297 8.21 -0.87 11.01
C VAL A 297 7.11 -1.82 11.49
N ILE A 298 6.90 -1.84 12.79
CA ILE A 298 5.76 -2.53 13.40
C ILE A 298 4.64 -1.50 13.52
N VAL A 299 3.47 -1.85 12.99
CA VAL A 299 2.26 -1.02 13.01
C VAL A 299 1.15 -1.76 13.73
#